data_AF-A0AAC8YRW3-F1
#
_entry.id   AF-A0AAC8YRW3-F1
#
_cell.length_a   1.000
_cell.length_b   1.000
_cell.length_c   1.000
_cell.angle_alpha   90.00
_cell.angle_beta   90.00
_cell.angle_gamma   90.00
#
_symmetry.space_group_name_H-M   'P 1'
#
loop_
_entity.id
_entity.type
_entity.pdbx_description
1 polymer ?
#
loop_
_entity_poly.entity_id
_entity_poly.type
_entity_poly.pdbx_seq_one_letter_code
_entity_poly.pdbx_strand_id
1 'polypeptide(L)' 'MNILQQSPDAEAIRHDLRLLRKRIAGLDDRARFADVDVLLSVAEAHVDQQLATLGHAGG' A
#
# COMPACT_ATOMS: atom_id res chain seq x y z
N MET A 1 -25.69 1.34 5.33
CA MET A 1 -24.54 1.82 6.14
C MET A 1 -23.47 0.75 6.06
N ASN A 2 -22.32 1.01 5.42
CA ASN A 2 -21.19 0.08 5.38
C ASN A 2 -19.89 0.85 5.66
N ILE A 3 -19.71 1.29 6.91
CA ILE A 3 -18.58 2.15 7.33
C ILE A 3 -17.54 1.35 8.14
N LEU A 4 -17.83 0.08 8.47
CA LEU A 4 -16.97 -0.77 9.30
C LEU A 4 -16.18 -1.83 8.51
N GLN A 5 -16.41 -1.97 7.20
CA GLN A 5 -15.78 -3.01 6.38
C GLN A 5 -14.62 -2.50 5.52
N GLN A 6 -14.36 -1.18 5.46
CA GLN A 6 -13.33 -0.61 4.59
C GLN A 6 -11.92 -0.55 5.23
N SER A 7 -11.81 -0.47 6.56
CA SER A 7 -10.52 -0.42 7.26
C SER A 7 -9.68 -1.70 7.18
N PRO A 8 -10.22 -2.94 7.34
CA PRO A 8 -9.38 -4.14 7.29
C PRO A 8 -8.74 -4.37 5.91
N ASP A 9 -9.42 -3.94 4.84
CA ASP A 9 -8.93 -4.10 3.47
C ASP A 9 -7.75 -3.16 3.17
N ALA A 10 -7.82 -1.89 3.60
CA ALA A 10 -6.74 -0.93 3.37
C ALA A 10 -5.45 -1.30 4.14
N GLU A 11 -5.58 -1.79 5.39
CA GLU A 11 -4.43 -2.27 6.16
C GLU A 11 -3.78 -3.52 5.52
N ALA A 12 -4.60 -4.46 5.03
CA ALA A 12 -4.13 -5.66 4.35
C ALA A 12 -3.43 -5.33 3.03
N ILE A 13 -4.02 -4.44 2.22
CA ILE A 13 -3.40 -3.96 0.97
C ILE A 13 -2.07 -3.27 1.27
N ARG A 14 -1.97 -2.44 2.32
CA ARG A 14 -0.68 -1.84 2.71
C ARG A 14 0.37 -2.90 3.06
N HIS A 15 -0.03 -3.92 3.80
CA HIS A 15 0.86 -5.02 4.15
C HIS A 15 1.36 -5.76 2.90
N ASP A 16 0.47 -6.07 1.96
CA ASP A 16 0.80 -6.80 0.74
C ASP A 16 1.70 -5.99 -0.20
N LEU A 17 1.47 -4.68 -0.33
CA LEU A 17 2.35 -3.77 -1.08
C LEU A 17 3.77 -3.75 -0.50
N ARG A 18 3.91 -3.68 0.83
CA ARG A 18 5.21 -3.73 1.52
C ARG A 18 5.90 -5.08 1.32
N LEU A 19 5.14 -6.18 1.33
CA LEU A 19 5.67 -7.51 1.05
C LEU A 19 6.18 -7.62 -0.39
N LEU A 20 5.41 -7.11 -1.36
CA LEU A 20 5.79 -7.10 -2.76
C LEU A 20 7.06 -6.26 -3.00
N ARG A 21 7.17 -5.08 -2.39
CA ARG A 21 8.38 -4.26 -2.44
C ARG A 21 9.60 -5.00 -1.90
N LYS A 22 9.49 -5.68 -0.75
CA LYS A 22 10.58 -6.49 -0.19
C LYS A 22 11.03 -7.60 -1.14
N ARG A 23 10.07 -8.26 -1.81
CA ARG A 23 10.38 -9.32 -2.78
C ARG A 23 11.11 -8.76 -4.00
N ILE A 24 10.68 -7.63 -4.54
CA ILE A 24 11.33 -6.98 -5.70
C ILE A 24 12.72 -6.48 -5.32
N ALA A 25 12.89 -5.90 -4.13
CA ALA A 25 14.21 -5.46 -3.65
C ALA A 25 15.21 -6.61 -3.51
N GLY A 26 14.74 -7.84 -3.31
CA GLY A 26 15.55 -9.05 -3.27
C GLY A 26 15.87 -9.66 -4.64
N LEU A 27 15.34 -9.10 -5.74
CA LEU A 27 15.69 -9.54 -7.10
C LEU A 27 16.98 -8.85 -7.55
N ASP A 28 17.88 -9.61 -8.20
CA ASP A 28 19.16 -9.10 -8.70
C ASP A 28 19.00 -8.05 -9.82
N ASP A 29 17.89 -8.10 -10.56
CA ASP A 29 17.62 -7.24 -11.71
C ASP A 29 16.77 -6.02 -11.34
N ARG A 30 17.24 -5.21 -10.38
CA ARG A 30 16.49 -4.04 -9.89
C ARG A 30 16.17 -3.01 -10.97
N ALA A 31 17.05 -2.86 -11.97
CA ALA A 31 16.86 -1.91 -13.06
C ALA A 31 15.60 -2.22 -13.88
N ARG A 32 15.30 -3.50 -14.08
CA ARG A 32 14.10 -3.96 -14.79
C ARG A 32 12.79 -3.69 -14.04
N PHE A 33 12.87 -3.43 -12.73
CA PHE A 33 11.70 -3.16 -11.88
C PHE A 33 11.59 -1.70 -11.44
N ALA A 34 12.35 -0.78 -12.05
CA ALA A 34 12.29 0.65 -11.70
C ALA A 34 10.88 1.21 -11.82
N ASP A 35 10.17 0.91 -12.92
CA ASP A 35 8.78 1.34 -13.13
C ASP A 35 7.83 0.74 -12.09
N VAL A 36 8.10 -0.50 -11.64
CA VAL A 36 7.29 -1.18 -10.62
C VAL A 36 7.46 -0.52 -9.26
N ASP A 37 8.67 -0.05 -8.91
CA ASP A 37 8.88 0.67 -7.64
C ASP A 37 8.18 2.04 -7.62
N VAL A 38 8.11 2.72 -8.77
CA VAL A 38 7.32 3.95 -8.92
C VAL A 38 5.83 3.66 -8.70
N LEU A 39 5.29 2.63 -9.36
CA LEU A 39 3.90 2.23 -9.20
C LEU A 39 3.57 1.80 -7.76
N LEU A 40 4.48 1.06 -7.10
CA LEU A 40 4.35 0.69 -5.70
C LEU A 40 4.34 1.90 -4.78
N SER A 41 5.17 2.90 -5.04
CA SER A 41 5.20 4.15 -4.26
C SER A 41 3.87 4.90 -4.33
N VAL A 42 3.29 4.99 -5.53
CA VAL A 42 1.97 5.63 -5.72
C VAL A 42 0.87 4.85 -5.00
N ALA A 43 0.88 3.51 -5.14
CA ALA A 43 -0.10 2.64 -4.49
C ALA A 43 -0.03 2.73 -2.96
N GLU A 44 1.17 2.69 -2.38
CA GLU A 44 1.38 2.83 -0.94
C GLU A 44 0.90 4.20 -0.43
N ALA A 45 1.26 5.29 -1.11
CA ALA A 45 0.84 6.63 -0.74
C ALA A 45 -0.68 6.80 -0.77
N HIS A 46 -1.36 6.19 -1.75
CA HIS A 46 -2.81 6.21 -1.84
C HIS A 46 -3.47 5.47 -0.66
N VAL A 47 -2.96 4.30 -0.31
CA VAL A 47 -3.49 3.51 0.81
C VAL A 47 -3.23 4.20 2.14
N ASP A 48 -2.04 4.78 2.34
CA ASP A 48 -1.73 5.55 3.55
C ASP A 48 -2.66 6.78 3.68
N GLN A 49 -3.01 7.45 2.58
CA GLN A 49 -3.99 8.54 2.58
C GLN A 49 -5.41 8.06 2.98
N GLN A 50 -5.85 6.91 2.46
CA GLN A 50 -7.15 6.32 2.84
C GLN A 50 -7.19 5.99 4.34
N LEU A 51 -6.13 5.35 4.85
CA LEU A 51 -6.00 5.01 6.26
C LEU A 51 -5.98 6.27 7.14
N ALA A 52 -5.25 7.31 6.75
CA ALA A 52 -5.23 8.59 7.46
C ALA A 52 -6.62 9.26 7.50
N THR A 53 -7.36 9.19 6.39
CA THR A 53 -8.72 9.75 6.28
C THR A 53 -9.70 8.99 7.19
N LEU A 54 -9.60 7.66 7.26
CA LEU A 54 -10.41 6.81 8.14
C LEU A 54 -10.09 7.06 9.62
N GLY A 55 -8.81 7.22 9.97
CA GLY A 55 -8.38 7.53 11.33
C GLY A 55 -8.84 8.91 11.83
N HIS A 56 -9.02 9.88 10.92
CA HIS A 56 -9.52 11.21 11.27
C HIS A 56 -11.05 11.28 11.39
N ALA A 57 -11.79 10.38 10.72
CA ALA A 57 -13.25 10.33 10.76
C ALA A 57 -13.82 9.56 11.97
N GLY A 58 -12.96 8.84 12.72
CA GLY A 58 -13.34 8.01 13.85
C GLY A 58 -12.98 8.56 15.24
N GLY A 59 -12.49 9.80 15.34
CA GLY A 59 -12.20 10.51 16.60
C GLY A 59 -13.18 11.64 16.84
#